data_AF-A0A966JHW5-F1
#
_entry.id   AF-A0A966JHW5-F1
#
_cell.length_a   1.000
_cell.length_b   1.000
_cell.length_c   1.000
_cell.angle_alpha   90.00
_cell.angle_beta   90.00
_cell.angle_gamma   90.00
#
_symmetry.space_group_name_H-M   'P 1'
#
loop_
_entity.id
_entity.type
_entity.pdbx_description
1 polymer ?
#
loop_
_entity_poly.entity_id
_entity_poly.type
_entity_poly.pdbx_seq_one_letter_code
_entity_poly.pdbx_strand_id
1 'polypeptide(L)'
;MNYTDKGYIYLITHPLLNAHKIGIANSYKSRDLDDRMYRHEKQGWKLYKIKNFSRLRRAYDVEQRVIKWLRVEVGLPIHLNDFQIPQGGHTETVNASEIDLVTIWAKVEELSKVRL
;
A
#
# COMPACT_ATOMS: atom_id res chain seq x y z
N MET A 1 1.34 15.28 -0.92
CA MET A 1 2.36 14.40 -1.54
C MET A 1 3.05 15.15 -2.65
N ASN A 2 4.37 15.06 -2.72
CA ASN A 2 5.13 15.56 -3.87
C ASN A 2 5.62 14.37 -4.70
N TYR A 3 5.16 14.27 -5.94
CA TYR A 3 5.45 13.13 -6.82
C TYR A 3 6.86 13.15 -7.42
N THR A 4 7.56 14.28 -7.35
CA THR A 4 8.95 14.40 -7.84
C THR A 4 9.98 13.94 -6.81
N ASP A 5 9.62 14.00 -5.53
CA ASP A 5 10.50 13.62 -4.43
C ASP A 5 10.66 12.10 -4.33
N LYS A 6 11.67 11.65 -3.58
CA LYS A 6 11.81 10.22 -3.23
C LYS A 6 10.56 9.77 -2.48
N GLY A 7 10.18 8.52 -2.71
CA GLY A 7 9.02 7.92 -2.08
C GLY A 7 9.13 6.42 -2.06
N TYR A 8 8.18 5.77 -1.41
CA TYR A 8 8.14 4.32 -1.30
C TYR A 8 6.72 3.81 -1.41
N ILE A 9 6.62 2.54 -1.79
CA ILE A 9 5.40 1.75 -1.67
C ILE A 9 5.53 0.84 -0.45
N TYR A 10 4.44 0.60 0.25
CA TYR A 10 4.38 -0.28 1.40
C TYR A 10 3.17 -1.21 1.31
N LEU A 11 3.32 -2.38 1.93
CA LEU A 11 2.24 -3.33 2.14
C LEU A 11 2.10 -3.56 3.65
N ILE A 12 0.89 -3.38 4.16
CA ILE A 12 0.54 -3.51 5.58
C ILE A 12 -0.65 -4.46 5.74
N THR A 13 -0.78 -5.06 6.92
CA THR A 13 -1.89 -5.96 7.27
C THR A 13 -2.51 -5.55 8.61
N HIS A 14 -3.83 -5.70 8.73
CA HIS A 14 -4.54 -5.50 9.99
C HIS A 14 -5.20 -6.82 10.40
N PRO A 15 -4.67 -7.53 11.42
CA PRO A 15 -5.20 -8.83 11.84
C PRO A 15 -6.67 -8.79 12.27
N LEU A 16 -7.08 -7.79 13.07
CA LEU A 16 -8.46 -7.72 13.59
C LEU A 16 -9.50 -7.35 12.53
N LEU A 17 -9.13 -6.52 11.55
CA LEU A 17 -10.00 -6.16 10.42
C LEU A 17 -9.92 -7.17 9.26
N ASN A 18 -9.06 -8.20 9.41
CA ASN A 18 -8.77 -9.20 8.40
C ASN A 18 -8.48 -8.58 7.02
N ALA A 19 -7.61 -7.57 6.99
CA ALA A 19 -7.41 -6.73 5.82
C ALA A 19 -5.93 -6.58 5.45
N HIS A 20 -5.64 -6.57 4.15
CA HIS A 20 -4.38 -6.09 3.61
C HIS A 20 -4.58 -4.74 2.93
N LYS A 21 -3.56 -3.90 2.96
CA LYS A 21 -3.58 -2.58 2.33
C LYS A 21 -2.24 -2.27 1.69
N ILE A 22 -2.29 -1.86 0.43
CA ILE A 22 -1.14 -1.29 -0.27
C ILE A 22 -1.25 0.23 -0.23
N GLY A 23 -0.11 0.92 -0.18
CA GLY A 23 -0.08 2.37 -0.15
C GLY A 23 1.28 2.95 -0.52
N ILE A 24 1.32 4.26 -0.78
CA ILE A 24 2.56 5.00 -1.00
C ILE A 24 2.76 6.13 0.02
N ALA A 25 4.01 6.54 0.21
CA ALA A 25 4.39 7.69 1.02
C ALA A 25 5.70 8.33 0.53
N ASN A 26 5.87 9.62 0.79
CA ASN A 26 7.11 10.33 0.54
C ASN A 26 8.19 9.87 1.52
N SER A 27 9.44 9.76 1.07
CA SER A 27 10.58 9.47 1.94
C SER A 27 11.00 10.75 2.66
N TYR A 28 10.46 11.01 3.84
CA TYR A 28 10.91 12.12 4.68
C TYR A 28 12.19 11.77 5.45
N LYS A 29 12.98 12.79 5.84
CA LYS A 29 14.25 12.58 6.56
C LYS A 29 14.07 12.17 8.02
N SER A 30 12.88 12.36 8.62
CA SER A 30 12.60 11.95 10.00
C SER A 30 11.34 11.10 10.10
N ARG A 31 11.36 10.15 11.04
CA ARG A 31 10.23 9.27 11.38
C ARG A 31 8.97 10.05 11.79
N ASP A 32 9.17 11.20 12.45
CA ASP A 32 8.07 12.06 12.91
C ASP A 32 7.34 12.78 11.76
N LEU A 33 8.00 12.95 10.61
CA LEU A 33 7.38 13.50 9.40
C LEU A 33 6.72 12.42 8.53
N ASP A 34 7.03 11.15 8.76
CA ASP A 34 6.38 10.01 8.12
C ASP A 34 5.09 9.61 8.87
N ASP A 35 4.26 10.63 9.11
CA ASP A 35 3.04 10.60 9.91
C ASP A 35 2.05 9.52 9.43
N ARG A 36 2.12 9.08 8.16
CA ARG A 36 1.20 8.08 7.62
C ARG A 36 1.45 6.68 8.18
N MET A 37 2.70 6.22 8.16
CA MET A 37 3.05 4.88 8.66
C MET A 37 2.92 4.80 10.17
N TYR A 38 3.33 5.84 10.88
CA TYR A 38 3.16 5.92 12.33
C TYR A 38 1.68 5.89 12.75
N ARG A 39 0.80 6.62 12.04
CA ARG A 39 -0.65 6.58 12.30
C ARG A 39 -1.25 5.20 12.03
N HIS A 40 -0.86 4.55 10.93
CA HIS A 40 -1.31 3.19 10.64
C HIS A 40 -0.88 2.21 11.74
N GLU A 41 0.38 2.25 12.17
CA GLU A 41 0.88 1.39 13.25
C GLU A 41 0.10 1.57 14.56
N LYS A 42 -0.15 2.82 14.96
CA LYS A 42 -0.99 3.14 16.13
C LYS A 42 -2.42 2.59 16.04
N GLN A 43 -2.91 2.34 14.84
CA GLN A 43 -4.23 1.79 14.57
C GLN A 43 -4.22 0.27 14.40
N GLY A 44 -3.14 -0.42 14.72
CA GLY A 44 -3.07 -1.88 14.66
C GLY A 44 -2.67 -2.44 13.30
N TRP A 45 -2.32 -1.59 12.33
CA TRP A 45 -1.71 -2.05 11.09
C TRP A 45 -0.26 -2.46 11.32
N LYS A 46 0.12 -3.60 10.78
CA LYS A 46 1.46 -4.16 10.85
C LYS A 46 2.14 -4.05 9.50
N LEU A 47 3.35 -3.51 9.48
CA LEU A 47 4.16 -3.45 8.27
C LEU A 47 4.59 -4.85 7.85
N TYR A 48 4.36 -5.19 6.58
CA TYR A 48 4.92 -6.37 5.95
C TYR A 48 6.22 -6.03 5.23
N LYS A 49 6.17 -5.14 4.22
CA LYS A 49 7.35 -4.75 3.43
C LYS A 49 7.24 -3.33 2.86
N ILE A 50 8.39 -2.75 2.55
CA ILE A 50 8.56 -1.44 1.89
C ILE A 50 9.50 -1.58 0.70
N LYS A 51 9.26 -0.81 -0.36
CA LYS A 51 10.19 -0.64 -1.48
C LYS A 51 10.34 0.83 -1.84
N ASN A 52 11.58 1.30 -1.80
CA ASN A 52 11.95 2.69 -2.10
C ASN A 52 12.08 2.93 -3.60
N PHE A 53 11.69 4.13 -4.02
CA PHE A 53 11.80 4.65 -5.37
C PHE A 53 12.49 6.01 -5.35
N SER A 54 13.25 6.30 -6.41
CA SER A 54 13.89 7.61 -6.60
C SER A 54 12.89 8.75 -6.82
N ARG A 55 11.67 8.42 -7.26
CA ARG A 55 10.55 9.34 -7.45
C ARG A 55 9.25 8.68 -6.97
N LEU A 56 8.47 9.35 -6.14
CA LEU A 56 7.18 8.89 -5.64
C LEU A 56 6.21 8.59 -6.79
N ARG A 57 6.31 9.31 -7.92
CA ARG A 57 5.54 9.00 -9.13
C ARG A 57 5.67 7.53 -9.55
N ARG A 58 6.87 6.94 -9.47
CA ARG A 58 7.06 5.52 -9.82
C ARG A 58 6.39 4.58 -8.82
N ALA A 59 6.39 4.93 -7.53
CA ALA A 59 5.67 4.16 -6.52
C ALA A 59 4.15 4.23 -6.77
N TYR A 60 3.63 5.41 -7.10
CA TYR A 60 2.22 5.61 -7.47
C TYR A 60 1.83 4.77 -8.69
N ASP A 61 2.60 4.83 -9.78
CA ASP A 61 2.26 4.07 -10.99
C ASP A 61 2.25 2.55 -10.71
N VAL A 62 3.14 2.04 -9.85
CA VAL A 62 3.14 0.63 -9.41
C VAL A 62 1.91 0.32 -8.56
N GLU A 63 1.59 1.15 -7.57
CA GLU A 63 0.42 0.98 -6.70
C GLU A 63 -0.88 0.90 -7.52
N GLN A 64 -1.09 1.84 -8.44
CA GLN A 64 -2.30 1.86 -9.29
C GLN A 64 -2.42 0.60 -10.16
N ARG A 65 -1.29 0.08 -10.65
CA ARG A 65 -1.27 -1.19 -11.42
C ARG A 65 -1.54 -2.40 -10.55
N VAL A 66 -1.05 -2.44 -9.31
CA VAL A 66 -1.38 -3.51 -8.35
C VAL A 66 -2.85 -3.46 -7.97
N ILE A 67 -3.40 -2.27 -7.68
CA ILE A 67 -4.82 -2.10 -7.38
C ILE A 67 -5.67 -2.55 -8.56
N LYS A 68 -5.33 -2.14 -9.78
CA LYS A 68 -6.04 -2.59 -10.99
C LYS A 68 -5.99 -4.11 -11.13
N TRP A 69 -4.83 -4.72 -10.94
CA TRP A 69 -4.68 -6.18 -10.99
C TRP A 69 -5.56 -6.87 -9.93
N LEU A 70 -5.54 -6.41 -8.67
CA LEU A 70 -6.39 -6.95 -7.60
C LEU A 70 -7.88 -6.86 -7.95
N ARG A 71 -8.31 -5.73 -8.53
CA ARG A 71 -9.74 -5.47 -8.81
C ARG A 71 -10.25 -6.17 -10.07
N VAL A 72 -9.45 -6.17 -11.14
CA VAL A 72 -9.90 -6.57 -12.47
C VAL A 72 -9.46 -7.99 -12.82
N GLU A 73 -8.22 -8.35 -12.50
CA GLU A 73 -7.67 -9.65 -12.89
C GLU A 73 -7.91 -10.72 -11.80
N VAL A 74 -7.71 -10.36 -10.53
CA VAL A 74 -8.01 -11.27 -9.40
C VAL A 74 -9.49 -11.21 -9.00
N GLY A 75 -10.16 -10.08 -9.21
CA GLY A 75 -11.59 -9.92 -8.90
C GLY A 75 -11.90 -9.63 -7.43
N LEU A 76 -10.92 -9.19 -6.64
CA LEU A 76 -11.13 -8.89 -5.22
C LEU A 76 -11.76 -7.50 -5.06
N PRO A 77 -12.87 -7.36 -4.30
CA PRO A 77 -13.48 -6.07 -4.03
C PRO A 77 -12.69 -5.26 -3.00
N ILE A 78 -13.11 -4.01 -2.82
CA ILE A 78 -12.69 -3.19 -1.68
C ILE A 78 -13.24 -3.85 -0.41
N HIS A 79 -12.37 -4.10 0.58
CA HIS A 79 -12.74 -4.86 1.77
C HIS A 79 -13.25 -3.98 2.92
N LEU A 80 -12.58 -2.85 3.17
CA LEU A 80 -12.95 -1.93 4.25
C LEU A 80 -13.66 -0.69 3.70
N ASN A 81 -14.50 -0.07 4.54
CA ASN A 81 -15.14 1.21 4.25
C ASN A 81 -14.45 2.39 4.98
N ASP A 82 -14.87 3.61 4.67
CA ASP A 82 -14.33 4.85 5.25
C ASP A 82 -14.48 4.95 6.78
N PHE A 83 -15.52 4.35 7.37
CA PHE A 83 -15.69 4.34 8.83
C PHE A 83 -14.65 3.45 9.52
N GLN A 84 -14.20 2.39 8.85
CA GLN A 84 -13.19 1.48 9.35
C GLN A 84 -11.76 1.98 9.13
N ILE A 85 -11.55 2.91 8.17
CA ILE A 85 -10.28 3.62 7.99
C ILE A 85 -10.52 5.14 7.98
N PRO A 86 -10.68 5.77 9.15
CA PRO A 86 -10.94 7.21 9.25
C PRO A 86 -9.83 8.09 8.64
N GLN A 87 -8.63 7.53 8.48
CA GLN A 87 -7.47 8.19 7.88
C GLN A 87 -7.48 8.16 6.34
N GLY A 88 -8.49 7.53 5.74
CA GLY A 88 -8.64 7.34 4.29
C GLY A 88 -7.83 6.19 3.70
N GLY A 89 -8.07 5.91 2.42
CA GLY A 89 -7.41 4.83 1.68
C GLY A 89 -8.12 3.48 1.79
N HIS A 90 -9.41 3.45 2.10
CA HIS A 90 -10.20 2.23 2.15
C HIS A 90 -10.23 1.50 0.80
N THR A 91 -10.24 2.24 -0.33
CA THR A 91 -10.22 1.71 -1.70
C THR A 91 -9.02 0.81 -2.03
N GLU A 92 -7.96 0.93 -1.25
CA GLU A 92 -6.68 0.22 -1.42
C GLU A 92 -6.63 -1.09 -0.59
N THR A 93 -7.76 -1.52 -0.01
CA THR A 93 -7.84 -2.68 0.89
C THR A 93 -8.39 -3.94 0.22
N VAL A 94 -7.91 -5.11 0.65
CA VAL A 94 -8.44 -6.43 0.27
C VAL A 94 -8.58 -7.33 1.50
N ASN A 95 -9.46 -8.33 1.40
CA ASN A 95 -9.65 -9.32 2.47
C ASN A 95 -8.39 -10.20 2.59
N ALA A 96 -7.84 -10.29 3.80
CA ALA A 96 -6.62 -11.04 4.08
C ALA A 96 -6.81 -12.57 3.97
N SER A 97 -8.03 -13.08 3.96
CA SER A 97 -8.32 -14.50 3.74
C SER A 97 -8.32 -14.91 2.26
N GLU A 98 -8.46 -13.95 1.35
CA GLU A 98 -8.60 -14.22 -0.09
C GLU A 98 -7.25 -14.23 -0.82
N ILE A 99 -6.25 -13.53 -0.27
CA ILE A 99 -4.93 -13.39 -0.89
C ILE A 99 -3.88 -13.11 0.16
N ASP A 100 -2.73 -13.77 0.05
CA ASP A 100 -1.65 -13.60 1.00
C ASP A 100 -0.72 -12.42 0.63
N LEU A 101 0.01 -11.94 1.63
CA LEU A 101 0.95 -10.82 1.51
C LEU A 101 2.11 -11.08 0.52
N VAL A 102 2.57 -12.34 0.42
CA VAL A 102 3.68 -12.72 -0.47
C VAL A 102 3.24 -12.58 -1.92
N THR A 103 2.03 -13.02 -2.25
CA THR A 103 1.43 -12.94 -3.59
C THR A 103 1.26 -11.49 -4.04
N ILE A 104 0.72 -10.62 -3.18
CA ILE A 104 0.63 -9.18 -3.48
C ILE A 104 2.03 -8.58 -3.68
N TRP A 105 2.98 -8.93 -2.81
CA TRP A 105 4.33 -8.36 -2.88
C TRP A 105 5.11 -8.82 -4.11
N ALA A 106 4.93 -10.08 -4.55
CA ALA A 106 5.50 -10.57 -5.79
C ALA A 106 5.02 -9.71 -6.98
N LYS A 107 3.74 -9.33 -7.00
CA LYS A 107 3.20 -8.43 -8.02
C LYS A 107 3.80 -7.03 -7.97
N VAL A 108 4.01 -6.47 -6.77
CA VAL A 108 4.75 -5.21 -6.58
C VAL A 108 6.15 -5.31 -7.20
N GLU A 109 6.87 -6.41 -6.94
CA GLU A 109 8.22 -6.62 -7.45
C GLU A 109 8.28 -6.78 -8.96
N GLU A 110 7.34 -7.53 -9.54
CA GLU A 110 7.16 -7.68 -10.99
C GLU A 110 6.98 -6.30 -11.65
N LEU A 111 5.98 -5.54 -11.20
CA LEU A 111 5.60 -4.25 -11.81
C LEU A 111 6.66 -3.18 -11.60
N SER A 112 7.45 -3.27 -10.53
CA SER A 112 8.57 -2.36 -10.26
C SER A 112 9.74 -2.50 -11.23
N LYS A 113 9.90 -3.66 -11.89
CA LYS A 113 11.01 -3.92 -12.83
C LYS A 113 10.74 -3.34 -14.22
N VAL A 114 9.48 -3.10 -14.56
CA VAL A 114 9.10 -2.52 -15.84
C VAL A 114 9.59 -1.07 -15.91
N ARG A 115 10.41 -0.76 -16.91
CA ARG A 115 10.68 0.64 -17.29
C ARG A 115 9.40 1.17 -17.94
N LEU A 116 8.68 2.00 -17.19
CA LEU A 116 7.63 2.87 -17.70
C LEU A 116 8.28 4.12 -18.30
#